data_AF-A0A662R5H9-F1
#
_entry.id   AF-A0A662R5H9-F1
#
_cell.length_a   1.000
_cell.length_b   1.000
_cell.length_c   1.000
_cell.angle_alpha   90.00
_cell.angle_beta   90.00
_cell.angle_gamma   90.00
#
_symmetry.space_group_name_H-M   'P 1'
#
loop_
_entity.id
_entity.type
_entity.pdbx_description
1 polymer ?
#
loop_
_entity_poly.entity_id
_entity_poly.type
_entity_poly.pdbx_seq_one_letter_code
_entity_poly.pdbx_strand_id
1 'polypeptide(L)'
;MQSVIKKALEHTEREKLYRKSAENVDIDCDTELVGTPRILIVGCGGAGNNTSSRMYDIGIENVEIIAVNTDKQDLDESRADKKILVGKSITRGLGAGGDPDVGRRAAELARGTLSEVFAEADLVFITAGMG
;
A
#
# COMPACT_ATOMS: atom_id res chain seq x y z
N MET A 1 -18.22 -28.94 23.21
CA MET A 1 -17.16 -28.98 22.17
C MET A 1 -17.75 -29.06 20.75
N GLN A 2 -18.72 -29.95 20.47
CA GLN A 2 -19.35 -30.09 19.13
C GLN A 2 -20.05 -28.82 18.61
N SER A 3 -20.59 -27.97 19.50
CA SER A 3 -21.27 -26.70 19.13
C SER A 3 -20.33 -25.65 18.52
N VAL A 4 -19.07 -25.58 18.98
CA VAL A 4 -18.10 -24.57 18.50
C VAL A 4 -17.58 -24.94 17.11
N ILE A 5 -17.28 -26.23 16.91
CA ILE A 5 -16.83 -26.75 15.61
C ILE A 5 -17.93 -26.57 14.56
N LYS A 6 -19.19 -26.85 14.93
CA LYS A 6 -20.33 -26.65 14.03
C LYS A 6 -20.50 -25.18 13.63
N LYS A 7 -20.43 -24.25 14.58
CA LYS A 7 -20.47 -22.81 14.30
C LYS A 7 -19.31 -22.34 13.41
N ALA A 8 -18.10 -22.86 13.63
CA ALA A 8 -16.93 -22.51 12.82
C ALA A 8 -17.07 -22.99 11.36
N LEU A 9 -17.60 -24.19 11.16
CA LEU A 9 -17.91 -24.74 9.83
C LEU A 9 -19.00 -23.92 9.14
N GLU A 10 -20.09 -23.59 9.84
CA GLU A 10 -21.18 -22.75 9.32
C GLU A 10 -20.68 -21.36 8.90
N HIS A 11 -19.77 -20.74 9.67
CA HIS A 11 -19.15 -19.47 9.30
C HIS A 11 -18.26 -19.59 8.06
N THR A 12 -17.45 -20.64 7.99
CA THR A 12 -16.56 -20.90 6.84
C THR A 12 -17.37 -21.14 5.56
N GLU A 13 -18.47 -21.89 5.64
CA GLU A 13 -19.37 -22.12 4.50
C GLU A 13 -20.07 -20.83 4.07
N ARG A 14 -20.47 -19.98 5.02
CA ARG A 14 -21.11 -18.70 4.74
C ARG A 14 -20.15 -17.73 4.05
N GLU A 15 -18.89 -17.66 4.49
CA GLU A 15 -17.85 -16.85 3.80
C GLU A 15 -17.58 -17.34 2.39
N LYS A 16 -17.52 -18.66 2.17
CA LYS A 16 -17.38 -19.24 0.83
C LYS A 16 -18.57 -18.92 -0.06
N LEU A 17 -19.78 -18.92 0.49
CA LEU A 17 -20.99 -18.53 -0.24
C LEU A 17 -20.94 -17.05 -0.63
N TYR A 18 -20.54 -16.16 0.27
CA TYR A 18 -20.38 -14.73 -0.02
C TYR A 18 -19.33 -14.46 -1.09
N ARG A 19 -18.19 -15.18 -1.05
CA ARG A 19 -17.14 -15.06 -2.07
C ARG A 19 -17.64 -15.53 -3.43
N LYS A 20 -18.32 -16.67 -3.47
CA LYS A 20 -18.90 -17.23 -4.69
C LYS A 20 -20.05 -16.39 -5.24
N SER A 21 -20.84 -15.73 -4.38
CA SER A 21 -21.87 -14.79 -4.84
C SER A 21 -21.26 -13.51 -5.41
N ALA A 22 -20.13 -13.03 -4.86
CA ALA A 22 -19.41 -11.88 -5.41
C ALA A 22 -18.73 -12.21 -6.76
N GLU A 23 -18.24 -13.44 -6.93
CA GLU A 23 -17.70 -13.94 -8.21
C GLU A 23 -18.79 -14.15 -9.29
N ASN A 24 -20.04 -14.43 -8.89
CA ASN A 24 -21.17 -14.68 -9.80
C ASN A 24 -22.07 -13.45 -10.04
N VAL A 25 -21.70 -12.26 -9.55
CA VAL A 25 -22.36 -11.04 -10.00
C VAL A 25 -21.78 -10.70 -11.36
N ASP A 26 -22.37 -11.26 -12.41
CA ASP A 26 -22.31 -10.66 -13.74
C ASP A 26 -23.00 -9.29 -13.61
N ILE A 27 -22.20 -8.26 -13.40
CA ILE A 27 -22.66 -6.87 -13.36
C ILE A 27 -23.08 -6.52 -14.79
N ASP A 28 -24.34 -6.78 -15.11
CA ASP A 28 -25.02 -6.25 -16.30
C ASP A 28 -25.47 -4.80 -16.02
N CYS A 29 -24.57 -4.01 -15.43
CA CYS A 29 -24.66 -2.57 -15.34
C CYS A 29 -23.95 -2.01 -16.58
N ASP A 30 -24.40 -0.89 -17.13
CA ASP A 30 -23.73 -0.14 -18.19
C ASP A 30 -22.28 0.25 -17.77
N THR A 31 -21.36 -0.73 -17.77
CA THR A 31 -20.00 -0.68 -17.21
C THR A 31 -19.02 -0.04 -18.20
N GLU A 32 -19.52 0.58 -19.27
CA GLU A 32 -18.70 1.39 -20.18
C GLU A 32 -18.41 2.80 -19.62
N LEU A 33 -19.06 3.22 -18.52
CA LEU A 33 -18.97 4.61 -18.01
C LEU A 33 -18.30 4.78 -16.64
N VAL A 34 -17.92 3.70 -15.93
CA VAL A 34 -17.19 3.80 -14.65
C VAL A 34 -15.88 3.05 -14.78
N GLY A 35 -14.80 3.77 -15.09
CA GLY A 35 -13.46 3.18 -15.18
C GLY A 35 -13.02 2.56 -13.85
N THR A 36 -12.18 1.53 -13.93
CA THR A 36 -11.55 0.93 -12.74
C THR A 36 -10.67 1.99 -12.06
N PRO A 37 -10.91 2.34 -10.78
CA PRO A 37 -10.16 3.39 -10.12
C PRO A 37 -8.71 2.95 -9.91
N ARG A 38 -7.76 3.86 -10.16
CA ARG A 38 -6.35 3.64 -9.83
C ARG A 38 -6.09 3.93 -8.37
N ILE A 39 -5.88 2.87 -7.59
CA ILE A 39 -5.64 2.93 -6.14
C ILE A 39 -4.16 2.74 -5.84
N LEU A 40 -3.59 3.66 -5.05
CA LEU A 40 -2.20 3.62 -4.59
C LEU A 40 -2.13 3.36 -3.10
N ILE A 41 -1.17 2.52 -2.68
CA ILE A 41 -0.79 2.35 -1.28
C ILE A 41 0.66 2.81 -1.13
N VAL A 42 0.88 3.85 -0.34
CA VAL A 42 2.18 4.49 -0.14
C VAL A 42 2.68 4.22 1.28
N GLY A 43 3.69 3.37 1.41
CA GLY A 43 4.44 3.17 2.64
C GLY A 43 5.50 4.26 2.82
N CYS A 44 5.46 4.97 3.93
CA CYS A 44 6.43 6.03 4.26
C CYS A 44 7.27 5.62 5.48
N GLY A 45 8.60 5.65 5.31
CA GLY A 45 9.55 5.27 6.36
C GLY A 45 9.55 3.78 6.68
N GLY A 46 10.34 3.35 7.67
CA GLY A 46 10.53 1.92 7.95
C GLY A 46 9.24 1.18 8.33
N ALA A 47 8.46 1.75 9.26
CA ALA A 47 7.18 1.13 9.66
C ALA A 47 6.16 1.09 8.51
N GLY A 48 6.05 2.17 7.74
CA GLY A 48 5.16 2.22 6.58
C GLY A 48 5.57 1.23 5.49
N ASN A 49 6.86 1.13 5.20
CA ASN A 49 7.43 0.16 4.26
C ASN A 49 7.23 -1.29 4.70
N ASN A 50 7.34 -1.58 6.00
CA ASN A 50 7.05 -2.90 6.53
C ASN A 50 5.57 -3.27 6.34
N THR A 51 4.67 -2.32 6.60
CA THR A 51 3.23 -2.51 6.35
C THR A 51 2.94 -2.73 4.86
N SER A 52 3.51 -1.90 3.98
CA SER A 52 3.29 -2.03 2.53
C SER A 52 3.88 -3.33 1.98
N SER A 53 5.04 -3.76 2.48
CA SER A 53 5.64 -5.05 2.12
C SER A 53 4.75 -6.23 2.52
N ARG A 54 4.11 -6.14 3.69
CA ARG A 54 3.15 -7.16 4.12
C ARG A 54 1.91 -7.20 3.22
N MET A 55 1.41 -6.05 2.80
CA MET A 55 0.28 -5.94 1.86
C MET A 55 0.66 -6.51 0.49
N TYR A 56 1.89 -6.27 0.03
CA TYR A 56 2.43 -6.87 -1.19
C TYR A 56 2.45 -8.40 -1.11
N ASP A 57 2.94 -8.96 -0.01
CA ASP A 57 2.99 -10.41 0.20
C ASP A 57 1.61 -11.07 0.31
N ILE A 58 0.60 -10.34 0.77
CA ILE A 58 -0.79 -10.81 0.82
C ILE A 58 -1.40 -10.87 -0.59
N GLY A 59 -0.89 -10.09 -1.54
CA GLY A 59 -1.36 -10.07 -2.92
C GLY A 59 -2.70 -9.35 -3.07
N ILE A 60 -2.80 -8.12 -2.55
CA ILE A 60 -4.00 -7.30 -2.75
C ILE A 60 -4.12 -6.96 -4.24
N GLU A 61 -5.25 -7.31 -4.85
CA GLU A 61 -5.51 -7.04 -6.26
C GLU A 61 -5.91 -5.58 -6.50
N ASN A 62 -5.62 -5.08 -7.71
CA ASN A 62 -6.01 -3.75 -8.18
C ASN A 62 -5.48 -2.57 -7.35
N VAL A 63 -4.34 -2.75 -6.67
CA VAL A 63 -3.61 -1.68 -5.99
C VAL A 63 -2.16 -1.64 -6.46
N GLU A 64 -1.59 -0.45 -6.58
CA GLU A 64 -0.16 -0.25 -6.83
C GLU A 64 0.52 0.16 -5.52
N ILE A 65 1.51 -0.61 -5.10
CA ILE A 65 2.20 -0.42 -3.82
C ILE A 65 3.51 0.32 -4.05
N ILE A 66 3.68 1.43 -3.33
CA ILE A 66 4.82 2.33 -3.43
C ILE A 66 5.50 2.42 -2.06
N ALA A 67 6.79 2.13 -2.00
CA ALA A 67 7.62 2.33 -0.81
C ALA A 67 8.42 3.62 -0.93
N VAL A 68 8.42 4.45 0.11
CA VAL A 68 9.11 5.74 0.15
C VAL A 68 9.95 5.81 1.42
N ASN A 69 11.25 5.99 1.27
CA ASN A 69 12.14 6.16 2.44
C ASN A 69 13.33 7.07 2.14
N THR A 70 13.93 7.62 3.20
CA THR A 70 15.20 8.34 3.19
C THR A 70 16.40 7.41 3.42
N ASP A 71 16.14 6.22 3.95
CA ASP A 71 17.12 5.16 4.17
C ASP A 71 17.10 4.20 2.97
N LYS A 72 18.26 4.04 2.34
CA LYS A 72 18.41 3.16 1.17
C LYS A 72 18.36 1.69 1.57
N GLN A 73 18.93 1.31 2.71
CA GLN A 73 19.02 -0.09 3.13
C GLN A 73 17.63 -0.65 3.40
N ASP A 74 16.82 0.08 4.18
CA ASP A 74 15.43 -0.30 4.45
C ASP A 74 14.58 -0.34 3.16
N LEU A 75 14.80 0.62 2.26
CA LEU A 75 14.09 0.65 0.99
C LEU A 75 14.45 -0.54 0.08
N ASP A 76 15.73 -0.91 0.03
CA ASP A 76 16.21 -2.06 -0.76
C ASP A 76 15.58 -3.38 -0.24
N GLU A 77 15.39 -3.52 1.08
CA GLU A 77 14.74 -4.67 1.71
C GLU A 77 13.21 -4.73 1.53
N SER A 78 12.54 -3.57 1.38
CA SER A 78 11.08 -3.50 1.21
C SER A 78 10.56 -4.23 -0.04
N ARG A 79 9.30 -4.68 -0.03
CA ARG A 79 8.61 -5.26 -1.19
C ARG A 79 7.50 -4.31 -1.65
N ALA A 80 7.62 -3.82 -2.88
CA ALA A 80 6.69 -2.86 -3.48
C ALA A 80 6.88 -2.86 -5.00
N ASP A 81 5.85 -2.43 -5.74
CA ASP A 81 5.92 -2.27 -7.20
C ASP A 81 6.87 -1.13 -7.58
N LYS A 82 6.87 -0.06 -6.78
CA LYS A 82 7.79 1.08 -6.94
C LYS A 82 8.46 1.42 -5.62
N LYS A 83 9.74 1.80 -5.71
CA LYS A 83 10.57 2.22 -4.57
C LYS A 83 11.14 3.61 -4.85
N ILE A 84 10.94 4.55 -3.93
CA ILE A 84 11.36 5.94 -4.08
C ILE A 84 12.27 6.32 -2.92
N LEU A 85 13.55 6.53 -3.23
CA LEU A 85 14.53 7.07 -2.29
C LEU A 85 14.43 8.60 -2.29
N VAL A 86 13.91 9.17 -1.21
CA VAL A 86 13.80 10.62 -1.03
C VAL A 86 14.99 11.17 -0.24
N GLY A 87 15.33 12.45 -0.45
CA GLY A 87 16.39 13.11 0.32
C GLY A 87 17.81 12.60 0.07
N LYS A 88 18.10 11.94 -1.07
CA LYS A 88 19.44 11.44 -1.40
C LYS A 88 20.55 12.48 -1.25
N SER A 89 20.27 13.76 -1.56
CA SER A 89 21.22 14.87 -1.40
C SER A 89 21.43 15.32 0.05
N ILE A 90 20.48 15.05 0.94
CA ILE A 90 20.51 15.46 2.36
C ILE A 90 21.09 14.33 3.21
N THR A 91 20.52 13.13 3.08
CA THR A 91 20.82 11.99 3.97
C THR A 91 21.91 11.09 3.41
N ARG A 92 22.27 11.24 2.12
CA ARG A 92 23.14 10.31 1.38
C ARG A 92 22.62 8.86 1.39
N GLY A 93 21.32 8.68 1.64
CA GLY A 93 20.68 7.37 1.76
C GLY A 93 20.88 6.68 3.12
N LEU A 94 21.31 7.41 4.15
CA LEU A 94 21.50 6.90 5.52
C LEU A 94 20.28 7.09 6.44
N GLY A 95 19.17 7.59 5.90
CA GLY A 95 17.97 7.88 6.69
C GLY A 95 17.92 9.28 7.32
N ALA A 96 16.75 9.62 7.87
CA ALA A 96 16.49 10.89 8.53
C ALA A 96 16.93 10.92 10.01
N GLY A 97 17.38 9.80 10.58
CA GLY A 97 17.88 9.72 11.96
C GLY A 97 16.84 10.03 13.04
N GLY A 98 15.54 9.89 12.73
CA GLY A 98 14.45 10.22 13.65
C GLY A 98 14.12 11.71 13.73
N ASP A 99 14.71 12.56 12.87
CA ASP A 99 14.38 13.98 12.77
C ASP A 99 13.26 14.20 11.72
N PRO A 100 12.04 14.59 12.13
CA PRO A 100 10.93 14.83 11.21
C PRO A 100 11.19 15.96 10.21
N ASP A 101 12.00 16.97 10.57
CA ASP A 101 12.30 18.10 9.68
C ASP A 101 13.26 17.69 8.55
N VAL A 102 14.13 16.70 8.80
CA VAL A 102 14.93 16.07 7.72
C VAL A 102 14.01 15.30 6.78
N GLY A 103 13.07 14.52 7.31
CA GLY A 103 12.09 13.78 6.53
C GLY A 103 11.21 14.69 5.67
N ARG A 104 10.70 15.80 6.25
CA ARG A 104 9.92 16.81 5.54
C ARG A 104 10.69 17.39 4.35
N ARG A 105 11.91 17.89 4.58
CA ARG A 105 12.75 18.46 3.51
C ARG A 105 13.09 17.45 2.43
N ALA A 106 13.34 16.19 2.82
CA ALA A 106 13.59 15.11 1.87
C ALA A 106 12.40 14.87 0.93
N ALA A 107 11.18 14.85 1.47
CA ALA A 107 9.95 14.71 0.70
C ALA A 107 9.67 15.93 -0.18
N GLU A 108 9.89 17.15 0.33
CA GLU A 108 9.73 18.39 -0.44
C GLU A 108 10.66 18.45 -1.65
N LEU A 109 11.92 18.04 -1.51
CA LEU A 109 12.86 17.94 -2.63
C LEU A 109 12.42 16.90 -3.67
N ALA A 110 11.74 15.85 -3.24
CA ALA A 110 11.23 14.80 -4.11
C ALA A 110 9.84 15.12 -4.70
N ARG A 111 9.29 16.34 -4.47
CA ARG A 111 7.93 16.71 -4.89
C ARG A 111 7.66 16.46 -6.37
N GLY A 112 8.62 16.75 -7.26
CA GLY A 112 8.48 16.50 -8.70
C GLY A 112 8.24 15.01 -8.99
N THR A 113 9.15 14.15 -8.53
CA THR A 113 9.06 12.70 -8.67
C THR A 113 7.80 12.12 -8.02
N LEU A 114 7.45 12.56 -6.82
CA LEU A 114 6.23 12.12 -6.14
C LEU A 114 4.96 12.53 -6.91
N SER A 115 4.94 13.74 -7.49
CA SER A 115 3.82 14.22 -8.31
C SER A 115 3.63 13.37 -9.56
N GLU A 116 4.72 12.97 -10.21
CA GLU A 116 4.66 12.09 -11.40
C GLU A 116 4.15 10.69 -11.05
N VAL A 117 4.57 10.14 -9.90
CA VAL A 117 4.12 8.80 -9.48
C VAL A 117 2.65 8.79 -9.06
N PHE A 118 2.19 9.86 -8.41
CA PHE A 118 0.80 10.01 -7.96
C PHE A 118 -0.12 10.61 -9.02
N ALA A 119 0.39 11.03 -10.18
CA ALA A 119 -0.41 11.50 -11.29
C ALA A 119 -1.43 10.43 -11.70
N GLU A 120 -2.67 10.80 -12.00
CA GLU A 120 -3.76 9.88 -12.38
C GLU A 120 -4.15 8.86 -11.28
N ALA A 121 -3.86 9.12 -10.00
CA ALA A 121 -4.38 8.30 -8.91
C ALA A 121 -5.74 8.84 -8.45
N ASP A 122 -6.75 7.97 -8.40
CA ASP A 122 -8.08 8.32 -7.89
C ASP A 122 -8.12 8.28 -6.36
N LEU A 123 -7.36 7.36 -5.76
CA LEU A 123 -7.30 7.18 -4.32
C LEU A 123 -5.89 6.80 -3.88
N VAL A 124 -5.39 7.47 -2.84
CA VAL A 124 -4.07 7.23 -2.28
C VAL A 124 -4.18 6.97 -0.78
N PHE A 125 -3.75 5.79 -0.35
CA PHE A 125 -3.58 5.45 1.05
C PHE A 125 -2.14 5.71 1.46
N ILE A 126 -1.94 6.51 2.50
CA ILE A 126 -0.61 6.75 3.08
C ILE A 126 -0.52 5.99 4.40
N THR A 127 0.45 5.09 4.50
CA THR A 127 0.75 4.36 5.74
C THR A 127 2.12 4.77 6.26
N ALA A 128 2.16 5.16 7.53
CA ALA A 128 3.38 5.56 8.21
C ALA A 128 3.26 5.21 9.70
N GLY A 129 4.38 4.88 10.33
CA GLY A 129 4.49 4.89 11.78
C GLY A 129 4.91 6.27 12.24
N MET A 130 4.02 6.99 12.92
CA MET A 130 4.33 8.31 13.49
C MET A 130 5.27 8.15 14.69
N GLY A 131 6.26 9.03 14.81
CA GLY A 131 7.28 9.06 15.85
C GLY A 131 8.23 10.23 15.65
#